data_AF-A0A1B1TDI5-F1
#
_entry.id   AF-A0A1B1TDI5-F1
#
_cell.length_a   1.000
_cell.length_b   1.000
_cell.length_c   1.000
_cell.angle_alpha   90.00
_cell.angle_beta   90.00
_cell.angle_gamma   90.00
#
_symmetry.space_group_name_H-M   'P 1'
#
loop_
_entity.id
_entity.type
_entity.pdbx_description
1 polymer ?
#
loop_
_entity_poly.entity_id
_entity_poly.type
_entity_poly.pdbx_seq_one_letter_code
_entity_poly.pdbx_strand_id
1 'polypeptide(L)'
;GASANLFFDCNITETGMSADIGGYQNVMIDAGEEVEVFFGWRNNEPGTLSLTCEVLTPSQLVDYENSQAFGGGTMSTEPILWEEINDESFNMIPILIVIIIIMISAGVYFVHNLSKNAEETAEILDNYNKSSKNEEDI
;
A
#
# COMPACT_ATOMS: atom_id res chain seq x y z
N GLY A 1 42.51 -7.13 24.68
CA GLY A 1 41.62 -8.18 24.16
C GLY A 1 41.62 -8.13 22.64
N ALA A 2 40.93 -9.06 21.99
CA ALA A 2 40.71 -9.04 20.54
C ALA A 2 39.26 -8.62 20.27
N SER A 3 39.03 -7.94 19.15
CA SER A 3 37.70 -7.56 18.69
C SER A 3 36.93 -8.79 18.18
N ALA A 4 35.61 -8.78 18.36
CA ALA A 4 34.71 -9.80 17.82
C ALA A 4 33.85 -9.20 16.71
N ASN A 5 33.71 -9.91 15.59
CA ASN A 5 32.73 -9.58 14.55
C ASN A 5 31.56 -10.56 14.67
N LEU A 6 30.38 -10.04 14.96
CA LEU A 6 29.17 -10.81 15.21
C LEU A 6 28.19 -10.59 14.06
N PHE A 7 27.47 -11.66 13.70
CA PHE A 7 26.32 -11.59 12.81
C PHE A 7 25.09 -11.99 13.61
N PHE A 8 23.94 -11.37 13.34
CA PHE A 8 22.69 -11.73 14.00
C PHE A 8 21.50 -11.62 13.05
N ASP A 9 20.44 -12.36 13.38
CA ASP A 9 19.11 -12.23 12.79
C ASP A 9 18.07 -12.10 13.91
N CYS A 10 16.85 -11.67 13.58
CA CYS A 10 15.80 -11.42 14.54
C CYS A 10 14.48 -12.08 14.15
N ASN A 11 13.76 -12.54 15.17
CA ASN A 11 12.37 -12.95 15.06
C ASN A 11 11.48 -11.93 15.79
N ILE A 12 10.25 -11.76 15.32
CA ILE A 12 9.20 -11.02 16.04
C ILE A 12 8.90 -11.79 17.32
N THR A 13 9.07 -11.15 18.48
CA THR A 13 8.99 -11.79 19.79
C THR A 13 7.62 -12.46 20.03
N GLU A 14 6.54 -11.81 19.58
CA GLU A 14 5.17 -12.22 19.84
C GLU A 14 4.73 -13.42 18.99
N THR A 15 5.29 -13.57 17.79
CA THR A 15 4.86 -14.59 16.81
C THR A 15 5.91 -15.66 16.56
N GLY A 16 7.18 -15.38 16.88
CA GLY A 16 8.32 -16.23 16.55
C GLY A 16 8.66 -16.27 15.06
N MET A 17 8.02 -15.44 14.24
CA MET A 17 8.31 -15.36 12.81
C MET A 17 9.57 -14.53 12.55
N SER A 18 10.32 -14.88 11.51
CA SER A 18 11.49 -14.11 11.07
C SER A 18 11.08 -12.67 10.71
N ALA A 19 11.80 -11.70 11.25
CA ALA A 19 11.55 -10.28 11.03
C ALA A 19 12.24 -9.80 9.74
N ASP A 20 11.57 -8.95 8.96
CA ASP A 20 12.19 -8.30 7.80
C ASP A 20 13.08 -7.13 8.25
N ILE A 21 14.34 -7.44 8.50
CA ILE A 21 15.39 -6.47 8.88
C ILE A 21 16.36 -6.16 7.72
N GLY A 22 16.01 -6.54 6.49
CA GLY A 22 16.90 -6.37 5.33
C GLY A 22 18.05 -7.39 5.22
N GLY A 23 17.95 -8.53 5.93
CA GLY A 23 18.95 -9.60 5.96
C GLY A 23 19.79 -9.59 7.24
N TYR A 24 20.85 -10.41 7.28
CA TYR A 24 21.71 -10.52 8.46
C TYR A 24 22.41 -9.20 8.77
N GLN A 25 22.39 -8.82 10.05
CA GLN A 25 23.12 -7.65 10.54
C GLN A 25 24.51 -8.05 11.01
N ASN A 26 25.46 -7.11 10.99
CA ASN A 26 26.81 -7.32 11.48
C ASN A 26 27.26 -6.20 12.41
N VAL A 27 28.05 -6.54 13.43
CA VAL A 27 28.65 -5.56 14.34
C VAL A 27 30.04 -6.02 14.78
N MET A 28 30.97 -5.07 14.87
CA MET A 28 32.30 -5.31 15.44
C MET A 28 32.36 -4.69 16.83
N ILE A 29 32.76 -5.47 17.84
CA ILE A 29 32.80 -5.06 19.25
C ILE A 29 34.21 -5.30 19.78
N ASP A 30 34.82 -4.25 20.36
CA ASP A 30 36.12 -4.37 20.99
C ASP A 30 36.02 -4.97 22.41
N ALA A 31 37.13 -5.55 22.88
CA ALA A 31 37.13 -6.25 24.16
C ALA A 31 36.86 -5.30 25.34
N GLY A 32 35.74 -5.54 26.03
CA GLY A 32 35.30 -4.72 27.16
C GLY A 32 34.40 -3.53 26.78
N GLU A 33 33.98 -3.45 25.52
CA GLU A 33 33.05 -2.43 25.04
C GLU A 33 31.62 -2.98 24.90
N GLU A 34 30.67 -2.05 24.94
CA GLU A 34 29.27 -2.27 24.62
C GLU A 34 28.90 -1.36 23.44
N VAL A 35 28.16 -1.91 22.48
CA VAL A 35 27.82 -1.21 21.23
C VAL A 35 26.32 -1.32 21.00
N GLU A 36 25.68 -0.19 20.68
CA GLU A 36 24.30 -0.15 20.20
C GLU A 36 24.27 -0.27 18.67
N VAL A 37 23.35 -1.09 18.16
CA VAL A 37 23.18 -1.31 16.72
C VAL A 37 21.83 -0.79 16.28
N PHE A 38 21.83 0.04 15.23
CA PHE A 38 20.62 0.58 14.62
C PHE A 38 20.43 -0.04 13.24
N PHE A 39 19.26 -0.63 13.00
CA PHE A 39 18.91 -1.24 11.73
C PHE A 39 17.44 -0.96 11.40
N GLY A 40 17.11 -1.02 10.10
CA GLY A 40 15.74 -0.88 9.66
C GLY A 40 14.97 -2.18 9.89
N TRP A 41 13.74 -2.06 10.38
CA TRP A 41 12.78 -3.17 10.47
C TRP A 41 11.53 -2.78 9.71
N ARG A 42 11.05 -3.67 8.85
CA ARG A 42 9.79 -3.53 8.12
C ARG A 42 8.78 -4.51 8.70
N ASN A 43 7.58 -4.00 8.93
CA ASN A 43 6.48 -4.78 9.46
C ASN A 43 5.17 -4.31 8.81
N ASN A 44 4.24 -5.22 8.62
CA ASN A 44 2.92 -4.97 8.04
C ASN A 44 1.77 -5.30 8.99
N GLU A 45 2.05 -5.88 10.16
CA GLU A 45 1.04 -6.19 11.17
C GLU A 45 0.96 -5.06 12.21
N PRO A 46 -0.18 -4.39 12.39
CA PRO A 46 -0.31 -3.40 13.45
C PRO A 46 -0.26 -4.06 14.84
N GLY A 47 0.25 -3.33 15.82
CA GLY A 47 0.35 -3.82 17.20
C GLY A 47 1.60 -3.33 17.92
N THR A 48 1.67 -3.64 19.21
CA THR A 48 2.91 -3.45 19.99
C THR A 48 3.76 -4.70 19.83
N LEU A 49 4.90 -4.58 19.15
CA LEU A 49 5.76 -5.70 18.79
C LEU A 49 7.21 -5.41 19.18
N SER A 50 7.94 -6.45 19.54
CA SER A 50 9.40 -6.38 19.75
C SER A 50 10.13 -7.42 18.90
N LEU A 51 11.45 -7.31 18.86
CA LEU A 51 12.32 -8.28 18.22
C LEU A 51 13.12 -9.06 19.27
N THR A 52 13.27 -10.36 19.04
CA THR A 52 14.23 -11.21 19.73
C THR A 52 15.27 -11.65 18.71
N CYS A 53 16.49 -11.14 18.88
CA CYS A 53 17.62 -11.37 18.00
C CYS A 53 18.55 -12.43 18.57
N GLU A 54 19.10 -13.28 17.69
CA GLU A 54 20.05 -14.33 18.03
C GLU A 54 21.36 -14.10 17.31
N VAL A 55 22.47 -14.16 18.04
CA VAL A 55 23.80 -14.09 17.45
C VAL A 55 24.13 -15.39 16.74
N LEU A 56 24.40 -15.30 15.44
CA LEU A 56 24.65 -16.42 14.56
C LEU A 56 26.07 -16.94 14.73
N THR A 57 26.19 -18.14 15.27
CA THR A 57 27.45 -18.88 15.33
C THR A 57 27.59 -19.86 14.16
N PRO A 58 28.79 -20.03 13.56
CA PRO A 58 28.98 -21.02 12.50
C PRO A 58 28.62 -22.44 12.97
N SER A 59 27.73 -23.12 12.25
CA SER A 59 27.24 -24.48 12.59
C SER A 59 28.30 -25.58 12.54
N GLN A 60 29.51 -25.27 12.07
CA GLN A 60 30.64 -26.20 11.96
C GLN A 60 31.42 -26.38 13.28
N LEU A 61 31.06 -25.64 14.34
CA LEU A 61 31.66 -25.74 15.65
C LEU A 61 30.93 -26.80 16.48
N VAL A 62 31.58 -27.96 16.66
CA VAL A 62 31.04 -29.20 17.25
C VAL A 62 30.39 -29.01 18.64
N ASP A 63 30.75 -27.96 19.38
CA ASP A 63 30.27 -27.67 20.73
C ASP A 63 29.49 -26.34 20.85
N TYR A 64 28.90 -25.80 19.77
CA TYR A 64 28.24 -24.48 19.83
C TYR A 64 27.12 -24.41 20.89
N GLU A 65 26.35 -25.49 21.12
CA GLU A 65 25.30 -25.52 22.15
C GLU A 65 25.83 -25.51 23.59
N ASN A 66 27.07 -25.96 23.79
CA ASN A 66 27.67 -26.11 25.12
C ASN A 66 28.82 -25.13 25.38
N SER A 67 29.21 -24.32 24.39
CA SER A 67 30.33 -23.38 24.48
C SER A 67 29.87 -21.94 24.24
N GLN A 68 29.81 -21.16 25.32
CA GLN A 68 29.64 -19.69 25.25
C GLN A 68 30.89 -18.97 24.70
N ALA A 69 31.92 -19.72 24.31
CA ALA A 69 33.20 -19.20 23.86
C ALA A 69 33.17 -18.55 22.47
N PHE A 70 32.11 -18.77 21.69
CA PHE A 70 32.00 -18.31 20.29
C PHE A 70 30.98 -17.19 20.07
N GLY A 71 30.48 -16.57 21.15
CA GLY A 71 29.63 -15.39 21.04
C GLY A 71 28.17 -15.68 20.68
N GLY A 72 27.62 -16.79 21.17
CA GLY A 72 26.17 -17.01 21.15
C GLY A 72 25.44 -16.11 22.15
N GLY A 73 24.13 -15.99 21.99
CA GLY A 73 23.29 -15.20 22.89
C GLY A 73 22.06 -14.67 22.20
N THR A 74 21.06 -14.31 22.99
CA THR A 74 19.87 -13.62 22.51
C THR A 74 19.77 -12.24 23.14
N MET A 75 19.29 -11.28 22.35
CA MET A 75 18.99 -9.93 22.80
C MET A 75 17.59 -9.56 22.33
N SER A 76 16.82 -8.88 23.18
CA SER A 76 15.51 -8.37 22.82
C SER A 76 15.53 -6.86 22.71
N THR A 77 14.82 -6.32 21.72
CA THR A 77 14.59 -4.89 21.61
C THR A 77 13.49 -4.45 22.57
N GLU A 78 13.42 -3.15 22.83
CA GLU A 78 12.21 -2.58 23.39
C GLU A 78 11.02 -2.74 22.42
N PRO A 79 9.79 -2.85 22.93
CA PRO A 79 8.59 -2.91 22.10
C PRO A 79 8.31 -1.56 21.44
N ILE A 80 7.90 -1.59 20.18
CA ILE A 80 7.45 -0.43 19.41
C ILE A 80 6.00 -0.63 18.95
N LEU A 81 5.24 0.47 18.93
CA LEU A 81 3.87 0.48 18.43
C LEU A 81 3.86 0.68 16.91
N TRP A 82 3.40 -0.33 16.18
CA TRP A 82 3.07 -0.26 14.77
C TRP A 82 1.61 0.12 14.62
N GLU A 83 1.37 1.32 14.11
CA GLU A 83 0.02 1.80 13.84
C GLU A 83 -0.43 1.38 12.44
N GLU A 84 -1.68 0.94 12.34
CA GLU A 84 -2.30 0.78 11.03
C GLU A 84 -2.47 2.18 10.43
N ILE A 85 -1.82 2.40 9.28
CA ILE A 85 -2.11 3.57 8.47
C ILE A 85 -3.45 3.30 7.80
N ASN A 86 -4.53 3.57 8.53
CA ASN A 86 -5.83 3.65 7.91
C ASN A 86 -5.82 4.92 7.07
N ASP A 87 -5.64 4.78 5.76
CA ASP A 87 -5.85 5.87 4.82
C ASP A 87 -7.34 6.25 4.86
N GLU A 88 -7.75 7.04 5.86
CA GLU A 88 -9.06 7.70 5.93
C GLU A 88 -9.26 8.72 4.77
N SER A 89 -8.34 8.75 3.80
CA SER A 89 -8.16 9.79 2.80
C SER A 89 -8.82 9.49 1.44
N PHE A 90 -9.27 8.26 1.17
CA PHE A 90 -10.11 7.99 -0.01
C PHE A 90 -11.56 8.37 0.24
N ASN A 91 -11.80 9.67 0.46
CA ASN A 91 -13.13 10.23 0.39
C ASN A 91 -13.61 10.16 -1.07
N MET A 92 -14.34 9.08 -1.41
CA MET A 92 -14.91 8.84 -2.75
C MET A 92 -16.09 9.78 -3.08
N ILE A 93 -16.61 10.53 -2.10
CA ILE A 93 -17.78 11.40 -2.27
C ILE A 93 -17.58 12.44 -3.39
N PRO A 94 -16.46 13.19 -3.48
CA PRO A 94 -16.23 14.15 -4.56
C PRO A 94 -16.20 13.50 -5.94
N ILE A 95 -15.65 12.28 -6.06
CA ILE A 95 -15.57 11.54 -7.33
C ILE A 95 -16.99 11.16 -7.79
N LEU A 96 -17.83 10.67 -6.88
CA LEU A 96 -19.22 10.30 -7.19
C LEU A 96 -20.06 11.52 -7.61
N ILE A 97 -19.86 12.67 -6.96
CA ILE A 97 -20.55 13.91 -7.32
C ILE A 97 -20.23 14.31 -8.77
N VAL A 98 -18.95 14.28 -9.16
CA VAL A 98 -18.53 14.64 -10.52
C VAL A 98 -19.16 13.70 -11.56
N ILE A 99 -19.19 12.39 -11.30
CA ILE A 99 -19.79 11.40 -12.20
C ILE A 99 -21.28 11.69 -12.42
N ILE A 100 -22.02 11.99 -11.35
CA ILE A 100 -23.46 12.30 -11.43
C ILE A 100 -23.70 13.55 -12.28
N ILE A 101 -22.90 14.60 -12.09
CA ILE A 101 -23.03 15.85 -12.86
C ILE A 101 -22.81 15.59 -14.36
N ILE A 102 -21.82 14.78 -14.72
CA ILE A 102 -21.54 14.42 -16.12
C ILE A 102 -22.71 13.62 -16.73
N MET A 103 -23.27 12.67 -15.98
CA MET A 103 -24.39 11.86 -16.45
C MET A 103 -25.64 12.73 -16.70
N ILE A 104 -25.94 13.65 -15.79
CA ILE A 104 -27.08 14.57 -15.93
C ILE A 104 -26.86 15.50 -17.13
N SER A 105 -25.68 16.11 -17.24
CA SER A 105 -25.41 17.06 -18.33
C SER A 105 -25.41 16.37 -19.70
N ALA A 106 -24.82 15.18 -19.81
CA ALA A 106 -24.85 14.37 -21.03
C ALA A 106 -26.28 13.95 -21.38
N GLY A 107 -27.08 13.53 -20.39
CA GLY A 107 -28.48 13.16 -20.58
C GLY A 107 -29.33 14.33 -21.08
N VAL A 108 -29.22 15.50 -20.45
CA VAL A 108 -29.93 16.72 -20.85
C VAL A 108 -29.52 17.16 -22.25
N TYR A 109 -28.23 17.13 -22.56
CA TYR A 109 -27.72 17.46 -23.89
C TYR A 109 -28.26 16.51 -24.96
N PHE A 110 -28.24 15.20 -24.67
CA PHE A 110 -28.74 14.19 -25.59
C PHE A 110 -30.23 14.35 -25.88
N VAL A 111 -31.06 14.57 -24.84
CA VAL A 111 -32.50 14.79 -25.00
C VAL A 111 -32.78 16.07 -25.79
N HIS A 112 -32.11 17.18 -25.49
CA HIS A 112 -32.28 18.42 -26.27
C HIS A 112 -31.88 18.27 -27.74
N ASN A 113 -30.82 17.51 -28.02
CA ASN A 113 -30.39 17.25 -29.38
C ASN A 113 -31.45 16.42 -30.13
N LEU A 114 -32.05 15.42 -29.48
CA LEU A 114 -33.15 14.65 -30.06
C LEU A 114 -34.40 15.50 -30.29
N SER A 115 -34.77 16.37 -29.33
CA SER A 115 -35.96 17.22 -29.47
C SER A 115 -35.79 18.21 -30.62
N LYS A 116 -34.62 18.84 -30.75
CA LYS A 116 -34.33 19.77 -31.85
C LYS A 116 -34.41 19.08 -33.22
N ASN A 117 -33.81 17.90 -33.35
CA ASN A 117 -33.86 17.13 -34.59
C ASN A 117 -35.29 16.72 -34.96
N ALA A 118 -36.14 16.41 -33.97
CA ALA A 118 -37.54 16.07 -34.19
C ALA A 118 -38.36 17.29 -34.65
N GLU A 119 -38.12 18.47 -34.08
CA GLU A 119 -38.78 19.72 -34.45
C GLU A 119 -38.44 20.12 -35.89
N GLU A 120 -37.16 20.12 -36.27
CA GLU A 120 -36.71 20.42 -37.64
C GLU A 120 -37.33 19.47 -38.66
N THR A 121 -37.43 18.18 -38.33
CA THR A 121 -38.05 17.17 -39.21
C THR A 121 -39.55 17.42 -39.38
N ALA A 122 -40.25 17.82 -38.32
CA ALA A 122 -41.68 18.12 -38.37
C ALA A 122 -41.97 19.36 -39.21
N GLU A 123 -41.16 20.41 -39.10
CA GLU A 123 -41.29 21.63 -39.91
C GLU A 123 -41.07 21.36 -41.41
N ILE A 124 -40.09 20.53 -41.76
CA ILE A 124 -39.82 20.14 -43.16
C ILE A 124 -41.01 19.36 -43.74
N LEU A 125 -41.60 18.44 -42.98
CA LEU A 125 -42.74 17.64 -43.41
C LEU A 125 -44.01 18.49 -43.59
N ASP A 126 -44.27 19.46 -42.70
CA ASP A 126 -45.42 20.36 -42.82
C ASP A 126 -45.30 21.26 -44.06
N ASN A 127 -44.12 21.84 -44.29
CA ASN A 127 -43.86 22.67 -45.46
C ASN A 127 -43.99 21.89 -46.78
N TYR A 128 -43.51 20.64 -46.83
CA TYR A 128 -43.67 19.78 -48.00
C TYR A 128 -45.14 19.48 -48.30
N ASN A 129 -45.93 19.12 -47.28
CA ASN A 129 -47.34 18.76 -47.43
C ASN A 129 -48.21 19.96 -47.83
N LYS A 130 -47.83 21.17 -47.41
CA LYS A 130 -48.46 22.42 -47.85
C LYS A 130 -48.15 22.74 -49.31
N SER A 131 -46.93 22.50 -49.76
CA SER A 131 -46.53 22.69 -51.16
C SER A 131 -47.25 21.72 -52.10
N SER A 132 -47.34 20.44 -51.74
CA SER A 132 -48.00 19.43 -52.57
C SER A 132 -49.50 19.67 -52.73
N LYS A 133 -50.19 20.12 -51.67
CA LYS A 133 -51.61 20.49 -51.77
C LYS A 133 -51.88 21.65 -52.72
N ASN A 134 -50.99 22.64 -52.75
CA ASN A 134 -51.14 23.78 -53.64
C ASN A 134 -50.90 23.43 -55.12
N GLU A 135 -50.17 22.34 -55.40
CA GLU A 135 -49.96 21.83 -56.78
C GLU A 135 -51.12 20.96 -57.28
N GLU A 136 -51.91 20.35 -56.39
CA GLU A 136 -53.09 19.54 -56.75
C GLU A 136 -54.36 20.39 -57.01
N ASP A 137 -54.39 21.65 -56.56
CA ASP A 137 -55.52 22.57 -56.68
C ASP A 137 -55.45 23.49 -57.94
N ILE A 138 -54.51 23.24 -58.88
CA ILE A 138 -54.33 23.96 -60.16
C ILE A 138 -54.68 23.05 -61.34
#